data_AF-A0A8B8AVN5-F1
#
_entry.id   AF-A0A8B8AVN5-F1
#
_cell.length_a   1.000
_cell.length_b   1.000
_cell.length_c   1.000
_cell.angle_alpha   90.00
_cell.angle_beta   90.00
_cell.angle_gamma   90.00
#
_symmetry.space_group_name_H-M   'P 1'
#
loop_
_entity.id
_entity.type
_entity.pdbx_description
1 polymer ?
#
loop_
_entity_poly.entity_id
_entity_poly.type
_entity_poly.pdbx_seq_one_letter_code
_entity_poly.pdbx_strand_id
1 'polypeptide(L)'
;MISLSVIVCSIVQLASSASCPQSIPTVSVVPRCPSNEIEWISAAGKKNCSALEKYQNCSKDRSFVYHCVLNKNATELMEVCAPIWYMSGFCALFSMTDRRIINDPALDCTKFVPPCPTRFPSNESFKYQMCYSHIKLPTAPQSEKEEHTTFVMTVIMAVLVIIVILVISLLICIRIKWKKNNNSRKPRCEKIAENVDELDELIIEKKDDSKEIDKISPVDVVTRKDVEEEVTNFETMSGKNILCSLKNVVTIRDLREKLSEKESVPLKCLLVVDKENGVLYQDATVFEPCKKERYTLMVGNKNRTQGFKEDGNVHTDVISNKQISHGKCQMCCGHFTVTETLFDWVKDKLPGSGDVELQCPRCSDVWEEEELVEKCNMSEDEKLFLNCVLEVNEKTKKMKQ
;
A
#
# COMPACT_ATOMS: atom_id res chain seq x y z
N MET A 1 21.53 -36.38 35.39
CA MET A 1 20.78 -35.11 35.36
C MET A 1 21.44 -34.21 34.33
N ILE A 2 21.02 -34.31 33.07
CA ILE A 2 21.50 -33.44 32.01
C ILE A 2 20.62 -32.19 32.08
N SER A 3 21.25 -31.06 32.36
CA SER A 3 20.58 -29.82 32.74
C SER A 3 19.69 -29.31 31.59
N LEU A 4 18.40 -29.08 31.88
CA LEU A 4 17.43 -28.44 30.96
C LEU A 4 17.92 -27.07 30.43
N SER A 5 18.91 -26.45 31.07
CA SER A 5 19.48 -25.16 30.65
C SER A 5 20.33 -25.22 29.38
N VAL A 6 20.83 -26.39 28.95
CA VAL A 6 21.68 -26.50 27.75
C VAL A 6 20.84 -26.59 26.46
N ILE A 7 19.60 -27.10 26.55
CA ILE A 7 18.70 -27.21 25.40
C ILE A 7 18.09 -25.84 25.04
N VAL A 8 17.92 -24.94 26.01
CA VAL A 8 17.35 -23.60 25.77
C VAL A 8 18.35 -22.66 25.06
N CYS A 9 19.66 -22.92 25.15
CA CYS A 9 20.68 -22.05 24.54
C CYS A 9 20.95 -22.37 23.06
N SER A 10 20.54 -23.55 22.57
CA SER A 10 20.73 -23.94 21.15
C SER A 10 19.60 -23.48 20.22
N ILE A 11 18.63 -22.70 20.72
CA ILE A 11 17.47 -22.22 19.93
C ILE A 11 17.62 -20.73 19.53
N VAL A 12 18.66 -20.02 19.99
CA VAL A 12 18.81 -18.55 19.74
C VAL A 12 19.73 -18.21 18.56
N GLN A 13 20.09 -19.19 17.71
CA GLN A 13 20.81 -18.91 16.45
C GLN A 13 19.94 -19.16 15.21
N LEU A 14 18.65 -18.80 15.27
CA LEU A 14 17.97 -18.47 14.02
C LEU A 14 18.60 -17.19 13.49
N ALA A 15 19.35 -17.33 12.39
CA ALA A 15 19.81 -16.25 11.55
C ALA A 15 18.71 -15.18 11.48
N SER A 16 19.03 -13.98 11.97
CA SER A 16 18.18 -12.81 11.85
C SER A 16 17.99 -12.50 10.37
N SER A 17 17.04 -13.18 9.74
CA SER A 17 16.56 -12.87 8.42
C SER A 17 15.87 -11.52 8.54
N ALA A 18 16.54 -10.46 8.09
CA ALA A 18 16.14 -9.09 8.33
C ALA A 18 14.72 -8.84 7.79
N SER A 19 13.75 -8.80 8.70
CA SER A 19 12.37 -8.39 8.43
C SER A 19 12.35 -6.88 8.21
N CYS A 20 11.61 -6.39 7.21
CA CYS A 20 11.42 -4.96 6.93
C CYS A 20 9.95 -4.55 7.05
N PRO A 21 9.47 -4.16 8.25
CA PRO A 21 8.09 -3.70 8.45
C PRO A 21 7.68 -2.53 7.54
N GLN A 22 8.63 -1.66 7.18
CA GLN A 22 8.41 -0.51 6.31
C GLN A 22 8.04 -0.88 4.87
N SER A 23 8.28 -2.13 4.44
CA SER A 23 7.82 -2.62 3.14
C SER A 23 6.32 -2.84 3.08
N ILE A 24 5.67 -3.23 4.19
CA ILE A 24 4.23 -3.54 4.25
C ILE A 24 3.35 -2.41 3.67
N PRO A 25 3.45 -1.15 4.13
CA PRO A 25 2.55 -0.09 3.66
C PRO A 25 2.77 0.29 2.19
N THR A 26 3.83 -0.21 1.55
CA THR A 26 4.15 0.08 0.15
C THR A 26 3.59 -0.98 -0.81
N VAL A 27 2.99 -2.04 -0.29
CA VAL A 27 2.44 -3.13 -1.10
C VAL A 27 1.22 -2.65 -1.89
N SER A 28 1.22 -2.90 -3.20
CA SER A 28 0.07 -2.69 -4.06
C SER A 28 -0.11 -3.89 -4.99
N VAL A 29 -1.32 -4.45 -5.04
CA VAL A 29 -1.65 -5.53 -5.96
C VAL A 29 -1.73 -4.97 -7.38
N VAL A 30 -1.08 -5.64 -8.33
CA VAL A 30 -1.04 -5.23 -9.74
C VAL A 30 -1.50 -6.37 -10.66
N PRO A 31 -2.10 -6.05 -11.82
CA PRO A 31 -2.56 -7.07 -12.76
C PRO A 31 -1.40 -7.78 -13.48
N ARG A 32 -0.27 -7.09 -13.64
CA ARG A 32 0.92 -7.62 -14.29
C ARG A 32 2.17 -6.99 -13.71
N CYS A 33 3.24 -7.76 -13.66
CA CYS A 33 4.57 -7.22 -13.43
C CYS A 33 5.15 -6.69 -14.75
N PRO A 34 6.16 -5.80 -14.67
CA PRO A 34 6.93 -5.40 -15.84
C PRO A 34 7.48 -6.60 -16.59
N SER A 35 7.40 -6.57 -17.91
CA SER A 35 7.86 -7.65 -18.80
C SER A 35 9.28 -7.45 -19.33
N ASN A 36 9.78 -6.23 -19.22
CA ASN A 36 11.07 -5.80 -19.75
C ASN A 36 11.62 -4.60 -18.96
N GLU A 37 12.84 -4.18 -19.28
CA GLU A 37 13.55 -3.12 -18.56
C GLU A 37 12.86 -1.74 -18.69
N ILE A 38 12.28 -1.42 -19.85
CA ILE A 38 11.60 -0.14 -20.07
C ILE A 38 10.35 -0.05 -19.19
N GLU A 39 9.54 -1.12 -19.17
CA GLU A 39 8.38 -1.19 -18.28
C GLU A 39 8.79 -1.17 -16.80
N TRP A 40 9.91 -1.81 -16.47
CA TRP A 40 10.41 -1.84 -15.10
C TRP A 40 10.84 -0.45 -14.64
N ILE A 41 11.57 0.30 -15.47
CA ILE A 41 11.97 1.68 -15.18
C ILE A 41 10.72 2.56 -15.00
N SER A 42 9.72 2.41 -15.86
CA SER A 42 8.46 3.15 -15.76
C SER A 42 7.73 2.84 -14.46
N ALA A 43 7.54 1.56 -14.11
CA ALA A 43 6.85 1.15 -12.89
C ALA A 43 7.62 1.54 -11.63
N ALA A 44 8.94 1.37 -11.63
CA ALA A 44 9.81 1.79 -10.54
C ALA A 44 9.76 3.31 -10.31
N GLY A 45 9.75 4.09 -11.40
CA GLY A 45 9.59 5.55 -11.35
C GLY A 45 8.24 5.96 -10.77
N LYS A 46 7.15 5.29 -11.19
CA LYS A 46 5.79 5.52 -10.65
C LYS A 46 5.70 5.21 -9.16
N LYS A 47 6.32 4.11 -8.70
CA LYS A 47 6.29 3.72 -7.28
C LYS A 47 7.25 4.54 -6.41
N ASN A 48 8.30 5.11 -6.99
CA ASN A 48 9.25 6.03 -6.37
C ASN A 48 9.78 5.58 -5.00
N CYS A 49 10.30 4.35 -4.92
CA CYS A 49 10.80 3.80 -3.66
C CYS A 49 12.00 4.58 -3.07
N SER A 50 12.74 5.32 -3.90
CA SER A 50 13.80 6.24 -3.48
C SER A 50 13.31 7.37 -2.55
N ALA A 51 12.07 7.84 -2.73
CA ALA A 51 11.49 8.81 -1.81
C ALA A 51 11.29 8.24 -0.39
N LEU A 52 11.21 6.92 -0.28
CA LEU A 52 10.99 6.20 0.97
C LEU A 52 12.28 5.72 1.64
N GLU A 53 13.43 5.88 0.98
CA GLU A 53 14.74 5.37 1.40
C GLU A 53 15.13 5.82 2.81
N LYS A 54 14.83 7.08 3.15
CA LYS A 54 15.15 7.70 4.45
C LYS A 54 14.30 7.20 5.61
N TYR A 55 13.15 6.57 5.33
CA TYR A 55 12.19 6.14 6.34
C TYR A 55 12.33 4.66 6.71
N GLN A 56 13.16 3.90 5.98
CA GLN A 56 13.48 2.53 6.35
C GLN A 56 14.83 2.44 7.09
N ASN A 57 14.96 1.41 7.93
CA ASN A 57 16.20 1.06 8.62
C ASN A 57 16.51 -0.45 8.48
N CYS A 58 15.92 -1.09 7.47
CA CYS A 58 15.97 -2.53 7.26
C CYS A 58 17.11 -2.97 6.32
N SER A 59 17.78 -2.03 5.64
CA SER A 59 19.06 -2.26 4.96
C SER A 59 20.18 -1.34 5.45
N LYS A 60 21.41 -1.87 5.50
CA LYS A 60 22.61 -1.12 5.94
C LYS A 60 23.00 0.01 4.99
N ASP A 61 22.84 -0.23 3.68
CA ASP A 61 23.07 0.74 2.60
C ASP A 61 21.83 1.62 2.34
N ARG A 62 20.79 1.45 3.15
CA ARG A 62 19.47 2.04 2.99
C ARG A 62 18.79 1.75 1.64
N SER A 63 19.24 0.78 0.86
CA SER A 63 18.60 0.45 -0.40
C SER A 63 17.13 0.05 -0.19
N PHE A 64 16.23 0.82 -0.81
CA PHE A 64 14.79 0.57 -0.80
C PHE A 64 14.29 0.74 -2.23
N VAL A 65 14.27 -0.38 -2.95
CA VAL A 65 14.07 -0.39 -4.40
C VAL A 65 12.73 -1.00 -4.74
N TYR A 66 12.29 -0.74 -5.96
CA TYR A 66 11.08 -1.31 -6.52
C TYR A 66 11.26 -2.80 -6.79
N HIS A 67 10.26 -3.59 -6.40
CA HIS A 67 10.10 -4.98 -6.79
C HIS A 67 8.68 -5.22 -7.26
N CYS A 68 8.52 -6.11 -8.23
CA CYS A 68 7.25 -6.72 -8.55
C CYS A 68 7.41 -8.24 -8.42
N VAL A 69 6.61 -8.85 -7.56
CA VAL A 69 6.80 -10.22 -7.08
C VAL A 69 5.46 -10.90 -6.83
N LEU A 70 5.49 -12.22 -6.61
CA LEU A 70 4.29 -12.98 -6.23
C LEU A 70 3.86 -12.66 -4.81
N ASN A 71 2.59 -12.83 -4.50
CA ASN A 71 2.13 -12.95 -3.11
C ASN A 71 2.51 -14.33 -2.54
N LYS A 72 2.31 -14.53 -1.23
CA LYS A 72 2.66 -15.78 -0.52
C LYS A 72 2.05 -17.05 -1.16
N ASN A 73 0.89 -16.94 -1.81
CA ASN A 73 0.17 -18.08 -2.38
C ASN A 73 0.38 -18.23 -3.89
N ALA A 74 1.19 -17.36 -4.51
CA ALA A 74 1.33 -17.24 -5.96
C ALA A 74 -0.02 -17.11 -6.69
N THR A 75 -0.98 -16.38 -6.12
CA THR A 75 -2.31 -16.10 -6.69
C THR A 75 -2.44 -14.67 -7.23
N GLU A 76 -1.54 -13.78 -6.80
CA GLU A 76 -1.56 -12.36 -7.18
C GLU A 76 -0.13 -11.86 -7.38
N LEU A 77 -0.01 -10.78 -8.15
CA LEU A 77 1.22 -10.03 -8.30
C LEU A 77 1.15 -8.76 -7.46
N MET A 78 2.25 -8.42 -6.83
CA MET A 78 2.35 -7.30 -5.92
C MET A 78 3.61 -6.50 -6.23
N GLU A 79 3.44 -5.20 -6.31
CA GLU A 79 4.56 -4.28 -6.27
C GLU A 79 4.85 -3.86 -4.83
N VAL A 80 6.11 -3.81 -4.46
CA VAL A 80 6.55 -3.46 -3.11
C VAL A 80 7.87 -2.71 -3.15
N CYS A 81 8.06 -1.75 -2.24
CA CYS A 81 9.37 -1.18 -1.96
C CYS A 81 10.03 -2.02 -0.87
N ALA A 82 11.21 -2.57 -1.15
CA ALA A 82 11.93 -3.44 -0.22
C ALA A 82 13.44 -3.40 -0.46
N PRO A 83 14.26 -3.80 0.53
CA PRO A 83 15.67 -4.10 0.29
C PRO A 83 15.85 -5.17 -0.79
N ILE A 84 17.00 -5.14 -1.46
CA ILE A 84 17.36 -6.18 -2.42
C ILE A 84 17.61 -7.49 -1.68
N TRP A 85 16.88 -8.54 -2.07
CA TRP A 85 17.14 -9.90 -1.63
C TRP A 85 17.84 -10.68 -2.74
N TYR A 86 18.88 -11.44 -2.41
CA TYR A 86 19.52 -12.31 -3.39
C TYR A 86 18.78 -13.65 -3.44
N MET A 87 18.04 -13.84 -4.52
CA MET A 87 17.28 -15.06 -4.82
C MET A 87 18.22 -16.23 -5.07
N SER A 88 17.76 -17.46 -4.81
CA SER A 88 18.58 -18.68 -4.90
C SER A 88 18.06 -19.65 -5.96
N GLY A 89 17.82 -19.18 -7.18
CA GLY A 89 17.29 -20.00 -8.27
C GLY A 89 15.77 -20.26 -8.19
N PHE A 90 15.07 -19.51 -7.36
CA PHE A 90 13.62 -19.59 -7.18
C PHE A 90 12.96 -18.24 -7.49
N CYS A 91 11.68 -18.28 -7.86
CA CYS A 91 10.89 -17.09 -8.05
C CYS A 91 10.74 -16.29 -6.75
N ALA A 92 10.63 -14.96 -6.89
CA ALA A 92 10.48 -14.06 -5.75
C ALA A 92 9.01 -13.93 -5.34
N LEU A 93 8.77 -14.05 -4.03
CA LEU A 93 7.49 -13.69 -3.42
C LEU A 93 7.71 -12.70 -2.26
N PHE A 94 6.73 -11.86 -2.01
CA PHE A 94 6.69 -11.03 -0.81
C PHE A 94 5.86 -11.70 0.28
N SER A 95 6.48 -11.94 1.44
CA SER A 95 5.80 -12.47 2.61
C SER A 95 5.36 -11.33 3.51
N MET A 96 4.04 -11.12 3.65
CA MET A 96 3.47 -10.18 4.61
C MET A 96 3.82 -10.57 6.06
N THR A 97 3.96 -11.87 6.33
CA THR A 97 4.31 -12.40 7.65
C THR A 97 5.78 -12.15 7.99
N ASP A 98 6.68 -12.47 7.07
CA ASP A 98 8.13 -12.30 7.28
C ASP A 98 8.59 -10.87 6.97
N ARG A 99 7.71 -10.06 6.38
CA ARG A 99 7.89 -8.65 6.05
C ARG A 99 9.09 -8.43 5.13
N ARG A 100 9.29 -9.35 4.19
CA ARG A 100 10.42 -9.32 3.24
C ARG A 100 10.15 -10.18 2.02
N ILE A 101 11.02 -10.02 1.03
CA ILE A 101 11.09 -10.91 -0.13
C ILE A 101 11.78 -12.22 0.26
N ILE A 102 11.23 -13.34 -0.18
CA ILE A 102 11.77 -14.68 0.01
C ILE A 102 11.67 -15.51 -1.28
N ASN A 103 12.41 -16.62 -1.31
CA ASN A 103 12.29 -17.63 -2.36
C ASN A 103 10.92 -18.33 -2.27
N ASP A 104 10.26 -18.54 -3.40
CA ASP A 104 9.16 -19.50 -3.51
C ASP A 104 9.72 -20.92 -3.74
N PRO A 105 9.68 -21.82 -2.74
CA PRO A 105 10.23 -23.16 -2.89
C PRO A 105 9.47 -24.03 -3.91
N ALA A 106 8.25 -23.65 -4.30
CA ALA A 106 7.46 -24.38 -5.30
C ALA A 106 7.81 -23.97 -6.75
N LEU A 107 8.49 -22.84 -6.95
CA LEU A 107 8.80 -22.29 -8.26
C LEU A 107 10.30 -22.15 -8.47
N ASP A 108 10.94 -23.26 -8.83
CA ASP A 108 12.35 -23.34 -9.21
C ASP A 108 12.56 -22.82 -10.63
N CYS A 109 12.97 -21.55 -10.75
CA CYS A 109 13.13 -20.89 -12.04
C CYS A 109 14.38 -21.35 -12.81
N THR A 110 15.29 -22.10 -12.18
CA THR A 110 16.43 -22.70 -12.89
C THR A 110 15.99 -23.78 -13.87
N LYS A 111 14.76 -24.30 -13.69
CA LYS A 111 14.12 -25.29 -14.56
C LYS A 111 13.25 -24.67 -15.66
N PHE A 112 13.07 -23.35 -15.67
CA PHE A 112 12.28 -22.67 -16.69
C PHE A 112 13.06 -22.50 -17.99
N VAL A 113 12.35 -22.09 -19.04
CA VAL A 113 12.94 -21.78 -20.35
C VAL A 113 12.56 -20.34 -20.72
N PRO A 114 13.52 -19.38 -20.79
CA PRO A 114 14.93 -19.54 -20.41
C PRO A 114 15.11 -19.69 -18.89
N PRO A 115 16.16 -20.38 -18.42
CA PRO A 115 16.40 -20.58 -16.99
C PRO A 115 16.90 -19.29 -16.33
N CYS A 116 16.50 -19.08 -15.08
CA CYS A 116 17.12 -18.05 -14.25
C CYS A 116 18.49 -18.51 -13.71
N PRO A 117 19.41 -17.59 -13.36
CA PRO A 117 20.63 -17.93 -12.65
C PRO A 117 20.35 -18.53 -11.27
N THR A 118 21.28 -19.32 -10.76
CA THR A 118 21.21 -19.86 -9.39
C THR A 118 21.24 -18.78 -8.31
N ARG A 119 21.71 -17.56 -8.66
CA ARG A 119 21.66 -16.40 -7.78
C ARG A 119 21.46 -15.11 -8.58
N PHE A 120 20.47 -14.32 -8.20
CA PHE A 120 20.16 -13.04 -8.84
C PHE A 120 19.49 -12.09 -7.84
N PRO A 121 19.57 -10.76 -8.04
CA PRO A 121 18.96 -9.80 -7.15
C PRO A 121 17.44 -9.69 -7.40
N SER A 122 16.64 -9.60 -6.35
CA SER A 122 15.17 -9.69 -6.44
C SER A 122 14.52 -8.57 -7.24
N ASN A 123 15.15 -7.39 -7.35
CA ASN A 123 14.64 -6.30 -8.17
C ASN A 123 14.73 -6.60 -9.68
N GLU A 124 15.53 -7.59 -10.07
CA GLU A 124 15.63 -8.08 -11.45
C GLU A 124 14.67 -9.23 -11.76
N SER A 125 13.73 -9.55 -10.86
CA SER A 125 12.76 -10.65 -11.08
C SER A 125 11.94 -10.49 -12.36
N PHE A 126 11.78 -9.25 -12.87
CA PHE A 126 11.14 -8.98 -14.16
C PHE A 126 11.86 -9.63 -15.36
N LYS A 127 13.12 -10.05 -15.22
CA LYS A 127 13.83 -10.77 -16.28
C LYS A 127 13.33 -12.22 -16.43
N TYR A 128 12.62 -12.75 -15.44
CA TYR A 128 12.20 -14.15 -15.37
C TYR A 128 10.68 -14.27 -15.45
N GLN A 129 10.11 -13.88 -16.60
CA GLN A 129 8.67 -13.78 -16.81
C GLN A 129 7.89 -15.08 -16.57
N MET A 130 8.54 -16.24 -16.72
CA MET A 130 7.95 -17.55 -16.40
C MET A 130 7.56 -17.70 -14.92
N CYS A 131 8.12 -16.88 -14.02
CA CYS A 131 7.65 -16.82 -12.63
C CYS A 131 6.21 -16.29 -12.51
N TYR A 132 5.74 -15.50 -13.47
CA TYR A 132 4.42 -14.85 -13.43
C TYR A 132 3.37 -15.55 -14.29
N SER A 133 3.76 -16.53 -15.11
CA SER A 133 2.81 -17.31 -15.92
C SER A 133 2.07 -18.40 -15.13
N HIS A 134 2.59 -18.77 -13.96
CA HIS A 134 2.06 -19.83 -13.09
C HIS A 134 1.18 -19.32 -11.94
N ILE A 135 0.63 -18.10 -12.06
CA ILE A 135 -0.31 -17.60 -11.07
C ILE A 135 -1.47 -18.59 -10.97
N LYS A 136 -1.65 -19.16 -9.78
CA LYS A 136 -2.75 -20.08 -9.50
C LYS A 136 -4.03 -19.26 -9.59
N LEU A 137 -4.69 -19.32 -10.74
CA LEU A 137 -6.00 -18.70 -10.95
C LEU A 137 -6.93 -19.18 -9.83
N PRO A 138 -7.70 -18.29 -9.18
CA PRO A 138 -8.76 -18.71 -8.30
C PRO A 138 -9.68 -19.62 -9.10
N THR A 139 -9.70 -20.90 -8.76
CA THR A 139 -10.80 -21.76 -9.18
C THR A 139 -12.06 -21.15 -8.55
N ALA A 140 -13.16 -21.08 -9.31
CA ALA A 140 -14.45 -20.54 -8.90
C ALA A 140 -14.78 -20.83 -7.42
N PRO A 141 -15.50 -19.95 -6.71
CA PRO A 141 -15.66 -20.02 -5.26
C PRO A 141 -16.28 -21.37 -4.86
N GLN A 142 -15.42 -22.31 -4.49
CA GLN A 142 -15.81 -23.41 -3.63
C GLN A 142 -15.74 -22.82 -2.24
N SER A 143 -16.92 -22.62 -1.65
CA SER A 143 -17.17 -22.50 -0.21
C SER A 143 -15.93 -22.86 0.62
N GLU A 144 -15.18 -21.85 1.06
CA GLU A 144 -14.13 -22.03 2.06
C GLU A 144 -14.80 -22.51 3.34
N LYS A 145 -14.70 -23.81 3.55
CA LYS A 145 -15.04 -24.49 4.80
C LYS A 145 -13.75 -24.95 5.47
N GLU A 146 -12.70 -24.13 5.46
CA GLU A 146 -11.43 -24.48 6.11
C GLU A 146 -10.79 -23.29 6.82
N GLU A 147 -11.44 -22.83 7.90
CA GLU A 147 -10.72 -22.22 9.02
C GLU A 147 -11.19 -22.71 10.41
N HIS A 148 -12.21 -23.58 10.45
CA HIS A 148 -12.77 -24.04 11.72
C HIS A 148 -12.04 -25.27 12.30
N THR A 149 -11.37 -26.07 11.47
CA THR A 149 -10.75 -27.34 11.91
C THR A 149 -9.47 -27.12 12.70
N THR A 150 -8.67 -26.10 12.36
CA THR A 150 -7.45 -25.74 13.10
C THR A 150 -7.81 -25.14 14.45
N PHE A 151 -8.72 -24.17 14.52
CA PHE A 151 -9.12 -23.53 15.79
C PHE A 151 -9.71 -24.52 16.79
N VAL A 152 -10.60 -25.42 16.34
CA VAL A 152 -11.20 -26.45 17.22
C VAL A 152 -10.13 -27.39 17.76
N MET A 153 -9.15 -27.79 16.94
CA MET A 153 -8.03 -28.62 17.42
C MET A 153 -7.13 -27.87 18.41
N THR A 154 -6.84 -26.58 18.20
CA THR A 154 -6.05 -25.79 19.15
C THR A 154 -6.76 -25.64 20.50
N VAL A 155 -8.08 -25.39 20.48
CA VAL A 155 -8.89 -25.28 21.70
C VAL A 155 -8.97 -26.62 22.44
N ILE A 156 -9.16 -27.74 21.74
CA ILE A 156 -9.18 -29.07 22.36
C ILE A 156 -7.83 -29.38 23.03
N MET A 157 -6.71 -29.08 22.36
CA MET A 157 -5.38 -29.30 22.93
C MET A 157 -5.13 -28.43 24.17
N ALA A 158 -5.57 -27.17 24.16
CA ALA A 158 -5.47 -26.29 25.33
C ALA A 158 -6.28 -26.83 26.52
N VAL A 159 -7.50 -27.32 26.29
CA VAL A 159 -8.36 -27.92 27.33
C VAL A 159 -7.73 -29.19 27.91
N LEU A 160 -7.15 -30.06 27.07
CA LEU A 160 -6.48 -31.29 27.53
C LEU A 160 -5.28 -30.99 28.44
N VAL A 161 -4.49 -29.97 28.12
CA VAL A 161 -3.34 -29.55 28.96
C VAL A 161 -3.82 -29.07 30.33
N ILE A 162 -4.90 -28.29 30.39
CA ILE A 162 -5.48 -27.81 31.65
C ILE A 162 -5.96 -28.99 32.51
N ILE A 163 -6.63 -29.97 31.91
CA ILE A 163 -7.10 -31.17 32.63
C ILE A 163 -5.93 -31.94 33.23
N VAL A 164 -4.84 -32.13 32.47
CA VAL A 164 -3.64 -32.82 32.98
C VAL A 164 -3.03 -32.08 34.17
N ILE A 165 -2.95 -30.74 34.12
CA ILE A 165 -2.45 -29.92 35.23
C ILE A 165 -3.33 -30.08 36.48
N LEU A 166 -4.66 -30.11 36.32
CA LEU A 166 -5.60 -30.31 37.42
C LEU A 166 -5.44 -31.69 38.06
N VAL A 167 -5.29 -32.75 37.26
CA VAL A 167 -5.07 -34.12 37.77
C VAL A 167 -3.75 -34.20 38.55
N ILE A 168 -2.67 -33.64 38.02
CA ILE A 168 -1.37 -33.61 38.71
C ILE A 168 -1.49 -32.86 40.04
N SER A 169 -2.17 -31.70 40.05
CA SER A 169 -2.42 -30.92 41.26
C SER A 169 -3.21 -31.70 42.30
N LEU A 170 -4.24 -32.44 41.88
CA LEU A 170 -5.03 -33.34 42.75
C LEU A 170 -4.18 -34.46 43.34
N LEU A 171 -3.33 -35.10 42.54
CA LEU A 171 -2.42 -36.15 43.02
C LEU A 171 -1.41 -35.60 44.04
N ILE A 172 -0.90 -34.38 43.83
CA ILE A 172 -0.04 -33.68 44.79
C ILE A 172 -0.81 -33.39 46.09
N CYS A 173 -2.04 -32.88 46.00
CA CYS A 173 -2.89 -32.62 47.17
C CYS A 173 -3.20 -33.89 47.97
N ILE A 174 -3.47 -35.01 47.29
CA ILE A 174 -3.68 -36.32 47.93
C ILE A 174 -2.40 -36.78 48.64
N ARG A 175 -1.23 -36.67 47.98
CA ARG A 175 0.08 -36.98 48.57
C ARG A 175 0.35 -36.14 49.83
N ILE A 176 0.05 -34.84 49.80
CA ILE A 176 0.22 -33.94 50.94
C ILE A 176 -0.74 -34.31 52.08
N LYS A 177 -2.03 -34.57 51.79
CA LYS A 177 -3.00 -35.01 52.79
C LYS A 177 -2.64 -36.36 53.41
N TRP A 178 -2.16 -37.32 52.61
CA TRP A 178 -1.67 -38.60 53.10
C TRP A 178 -0.45 -38.44 54.00
N LYS A 179 0.51 -37.58 53.62
CA LYS A 179 1.67 -37.28 54.46
C LYS A 179 1.28 -36.60 55.78
N LYS A 180 0.29 -35.70 55.76
CA LYS A 180 -0.23 -35.03 56.96
C LYS A 180 -1.00 -36.00 57.87
N ASN A 181 -1.77 -36.92 57.32
CA ASN A 181 -2.50 -37.92 58.10
C ASN A 181 -1.55 -38.94 58.76
N ASN A 182 -0.47 -39.32 58.08
CA ASN A 182 0.50 -40.27 58.64
C ASN A 182 1.40 -39.68 59.73
N ASN A 183 1.48 -38.35 59.84
CA ASN A 183 2.27 -37.65 60.86
C ASN A 183 1.49 -37.29 62.14
N SER A 184 0.19 -37.63 62.23
CA SER A 184 -0.65 -37.32 63.39
C SER A 184 -0.74 -38.43 64.45
N ARG A 185 0.14 -39.45 64.41
CA ARG A 185 0.33 -40.37 65.56
C ARG A 185 1.52 -39.92 66.42
N LYS A 186 1.32 -38.89 67.25
CA LYS A 186 2.08 -38.68 68.49
C LYS A 186 1.18 -38.02 69.56
N PRO A 187 1.15 -38.48 70.82
CA PRO A 187 0.10 -38.10 71.77
C PRO A 187 0.42 -36.88 72.65
N ARG A 188 -0.61 -36.03 72.80
CA ARG A 188 -1.12 -35.19 73.92
C ARG A 188 -0.20 -34.55 74.98
N CYS A 189 -0.37 -33.22 75.15
CA CYS A 189 -0.54 -32.49 76.43
C CYS A 189 -1.12 -31.09 76.08
N GLU A 190 -2.42 -30.83 76.28
CA GLU A 190 -3.07 -30.13 77.42
C GLU A 190 -2.97 -28.58 77.40
N LYS A 191 -4.14 -27.96 77.09
CA LYS A 191 -4.78 -26.66 77.46
C LYS A 191 -3.90 -25.40 77.68
N ILE A 192 -4.30 -24.18 77.30
CA ILE A 192 -5.40 -23.35 77.84
C ILE A 192 -5.76 -22.19 76.85
N ALA A 193 -6.97 -21.67 77.08
CA ALA A 193 -7.89 -20.72 76.45
C ALA A 193 -7.44 -19.33 75.91
N GLU A 194 -8.47 -18.65 75.39
CA GLU A 194 -8.67 -17.23 75.04
C GLU A 194 -8.35 -16.84 73.60
N ASN A 195 -9.08 -15.98 72.90
CA ASN A 195 -10.45 -15.44 72.95
C ASN A 195 -10.57 -14.56 71.68
N VAL A 196 -11.80 -14.12 71.40
CA VAL A 196 -12.21 -12.93 70.64
C VAL A 196 -12.47 -13.07 69.14
N ASP A 197 -13.68 -12.60 68.87
CA ASP A 197 -14.50 -12.48 67.68
C ASP A 197 -13.98 -11.57 66.57
N GLU A 198 -14.71 -11.70 65.46
CA GLU A 198 -15.41 -10.60 64.78
C GLU A 198 -14.97 -10.25 63.36
N LEU A 199 -16.04 -10.00 62.61
CA LEU A 199 -16.25 -9.96 61.17
C LEU A 199 -16.15 -8.50 60.68
N ASP A 200 -16.46 -8.35 59.40
CA ASP A 200 -16.81 -7.14 58.65
C ASP A 200 -15.66 -6.43 57.93
N GLU A 201 -15.60 -6.49 56.60
CA GLU A 201 -16.50 -5.91 55.58
C GLU A 201 -16.15 -4.44 55.32
N LEU A 202 -15.48 -4.21 54.18
CA LEU A 202 -14.97 -2.91 53.74
C LEU A 202 -15.88 -2.37 52.63
N ILE A 203 -16.54 -1.25 52.91
CA ILE A 203 -17.24 -0.41 51.95
C ILE A 203 -16.93 1.08 52.27
N ILE A 204 -16.55 1.81 51.20
CA ILE A 204 -16.78 3.25 50.92
C ILE A 204 -15.75 4.35 51.31
N GLU A 205 -15.43 5.10 50.24
CA GLU A 205 -15.16 6.54 50.06
C GLU A 205 -13.80 7.23 50.26
N LYS A 206 -13.38 7.77 49.11
CA LYS A 206 -12.73 9.06 48.79
C LYS A 206 -12.44 10.04 49.94
N LYS A 207 -11.26 10.66 49.83
CA LYS A 207 -11.08 12.10 50.08
C LYS A 207 -9.94 12.70 49.26
N ASP A 208 -10.22 13.88 48.73
CA ASP A 208 -9.27 14.89 48.23
C ASP A 208 -8.24 15.27 49.30
N ASP A 209 -7.03 15.68 48.88
CA ASP A 209 -6.59 17.07 49.03
C ASP A 209 -5.17 17.35 48.47
N SER A 210 -5.12 18.36 47.60
CA SER A 210 -4.21 19.52 47.65
C SER A 210 -2.67 19.44 47.42
N LYS A 211 -2.23 20.49 46.67
CA LYS A 211 -0.94 21.25 46.74
C LYS A 211 0.30 20.68 46.01
N GLU A 212 1.22 21.44 45.39
CA GLU A 212 1.48 22.89 45.25
C GLU A 212 2.50 23.12 44.11
N ILE A 213 2.28 24.17 43.29
CA ILE A 213 3.20 25.16 42.66
C ILE A 213 4.63 24.76 42.24
N ASP A 214 4.98 25.06 40.98
CA ASP A 214 6.26 25.73 40.70
C ASP A 214 6.23 26.70 39.50
N LYS A 215 6.92 27.84 39.68
CA LYS A 215 6.98 29.02 38.81
C LYS A 215 8.18 28.93 37.85
N ILE A 216 8.02 29.34 36.58
CA ILE A 216 9.14 29.75 35.71
C ILE A 216 8.80 31.07 34.99
N SER A 217 9.82 31.91 34.88
CA SER A 217 9.91 33.32 34.52
C SER A 217 9.52 33.71 33.08
N PRO A 218 9.31 35.01 32.79
CA PRO A 218 8.92 35.49 31.47
C PRO A 218 10.14 35.59 30.53
N VAL A 219 10.04 34.99 29.35
CA VAL A 219 11.01 35.10 28.26
C VAL A 219 10.42 35.98 27.16
N ASP A 220 11.30 36.79 26.58
CA ASP A 220 11.09 37.93 25.69
C ASP A 220 10.04 37.77 24.58
N VAL A 221 9.13 38.75 24.54
CA VAL A 221 8.25 39.04 23.40
C VAL A 221 9.11 39.60 22.28
N VAL A 222 9.67 38.70 21.45
CA VAL A 222 10.24 39.04 20.16
C VAL A 222 9.07 39.32 19.21
N THR A 223 8.88 40.59 18.87
CA THR A 223 8.01 41.06 17.79
C THR A 223 8.48 40.42 16.48
N ARG A 224 7.83 39.32 16.08
CA ARG A 224 7.97 38.76 14.73
C ARG A 224 7.42 39.80 13.76
N LYS A 225 8.31 40.40 12.97
CA LYS A 225 7.92 41.09 11.74
C LYS A 225 7.15 40.08 10.89
N ASP A 226 5.90 40.37 10.60
CA ASP A 226 5.09 39.65 9.63
C ASP A 226 5.83 39.72 8.28
N VAL A 227 6.51 38.63 7.93
CA VAL A 227 7.07 38.46 6.59
C VAL A 227 5.86 38.26 5.70
N GLU A 228 5.52 39.29 4.91
CA GLU A 228 4.47 39.22 3.89
C GLU A 228 4.68 37.96 3.06
N GLU A 229 3.73 37.04 3.18
CA GLU A 229 3.79 35.75 2.50
C GLU A 229 3.58 36.00 1.01
N GLU A 230 4.59 35.70 0.20
CA GLU A 230 4.51 35.89 -1.25
C GLU A 230 3.46 34.94 -1.84
N VAL A 231 2.30 35.49 -2.16
CA VAL A 231 1.19 34.76 -2.78
C VAL A 231 1.34 34.82 -4.30
N THR A 232 1.29 33.66 -4.94
CA THR A 232 1.34 33.53 -6.41
C THR A 232 -0.03 33.19 -6.96
N ASN A 233 -0.36 33.76 -8.12
CA ASN A 233 -1.59 33.47 -8.85
C ASN A 233 -1.35 32.37 -9.90
N PHE A 234 -2.21 31.36 -9.92
CA PHE A 234 -2.26 30.30 -10.92
C PHE A 234 -3.57 30.34 -11.68
N GLU A 235 -3.51 30.15 -12.99
CA GLU A 235 -4.69 30.11 -13.84
C GLU A 235 -5.07 28.66 -14.17
N THR A 236 -6.37 28.38 -14.16
CA THR A 236 -6.93 27.11 -14.66
C THR A 236 -7.09 27.15 -16.18
N MET A 237 -7.29 26.00 -16.82
CA MET A 237 -7.50 25.93 -18.26
C MET A 237 -8.71 26.77 -18.72
N SER A 238 -9.75 26.85 -17.89
CA SER A 238 -10.95 27.69 -18.11
C SER A 238 -10.79 29.16 -17.68
N GLY A 239 -9.61 29.59 -17.23
CA GLY A 239 -9.31 31.00 -16.90
C GLY A 239 -9.67 31.43 -15.47
N LYS A 240 -10.11 30.51 -14.61
CA LYS A 240 -10.27 30.81 -13.17
C LYS A 240 -8.89 30.95 -12.52
N ASN A 241 -8.73 32.03 -11.75
CA ASN A 241 -7.52 32.34 -11.00
C ASN A 241 -7.56 31.76 -9.57
N ILE A 242 -6.45 31.18 -9.12
CA ILE A 242 -6.28 30.56 -7.82
C ILE A 242 -5.01 31.12 -7.17
N LEU A 243 -5.17 31.71 -5.98
CA LEU A 243 -4.06 32.27 -5.21
C LEU A 243 -3.49 31.24 -4.25
N CYS A 244 -2.17 31.01 -4.32
CA CYS A 244 -1.47 30.02 -3.51
C CYS A 244 -0.10 30.53 -3.02
N SER A 245 0.25 30.21 -1.77
CA SER A 245 1.59 30.46 -1.22
C SER A 245 2.57 29.39 -1.68
N LEU A 246 3.72 29.80 -2.23
CA LEU A 246 4.78 28.89 -2.70
C LEU A 246 5.72 28.41 -1.60
N LYS A 247 5.47 28.78 -0.34
CA LYS A 247 6.33 28.40 0.79
C LYS A 247 6.42 26.87 0.92
N ASN A 248 7.62 26.31 0.89
CA ASN A 248 7.87 24.86 0.96
C ASN A 248 7.33 24.05 -0.23
N VAL A 249 7.09 24.66 -1.39
CA VAL A 249 6.75 23.94 -2.62
C VAL A 249 8.07 23.56 -3.33
N VAL A 250 8.37 22.27 -3.40
CA VAL A 250 9.59 21.76 -4.07
C VAL A 250 9.24 21.01 -5.36
N THR A 251 8.11 20.31 -5.36
CA THR A 251 7.64 19.46 -6.46
C THR A 251 6.25 19.86 -6.92
N ILE A 252 5.87 19.39 -8.11
CA ILE A 252 4.51 19.53 -8.65
C ILE A 252 3.48 18.90 -7.71
N ARG A 253 3.82 17.79 -7.05
CA ARG A 253 2.95 17.19 -6.03
C ARG A 253 2.68 18.15 -4.86
N ASP A 254 3.71 18.79 -4.31
CA ASP A 254 3.56 19.74 -3.20
C ASP A 254 2.65 20.90 -3.60
N LEU A 255 2.79 21.39 -4.82
CA LEU A 255 1.94 22.43 -5.38
C LEU A 255 0.48 21.97 -5.48
N ARG A 256 0.24 20.77 -6.04
CA ARG A 256 -1.10 20.19 -6.17
C ARG A 256 -1.75 19.96 -4.83
N GLU A 257 -1.03 19.46 -3.83
CA GLU A 257 -1.55 19.23 -2.47
C GLU A 257 -2.03 20.54 -1.83
N LYS A 258 -1.24 21.61 -1.94
CA LYS A 258 -1.65 22.94 -1.46
C LYS A 258 -2.87 23.51 -2.18
N LEU A 259 -2.88 23.43 -3.50
CA LEU A 259 -4.00 23.94 -4.31
C LEU A 259 -5.28 23.11 -4.09
N SER A 260 -5.13 21.79 -3.91
CA SER A 260 -6.20 20.85 -3.59
C SER A 260 -6.88 21.20 -2.28
N GLU A 261 -6.08 21.48 -1.23
CA GLU A 261 -6.59 21.94 0.07
C GLU A 261 -7.31 23.29 -0.07
N LYS A 262 -6.68 24.24 -0.79
CA LYS A 262 -7.21 25.60 -0.98
C LYS A 262 -8.56 25.63 -1.69
N GLU A 263 -8.70 24.86 -2.75
CA GLU A 263 -9.90 24.83 -3.60
C GLU A 263 -10.90 23.75 -3.19
N SER A 264 -10.60 22.94 -2.17
CA SER A 264 -11.40 21.77 -1.77
C SER A 264 -11.68 20.81 -2.94
N VAL A 265 -10.72 20.69 -3.86
CA VAL A 265 -10.76 19.78 -5.01
C VAL A 265 -9.95 18.53 -4.66
N PRO A 266 -10.46 17.31 -4.84
CA PRO A 266 -9.66 16.09 -4.58
C PRO A 266 -8.36 16.10 -5.37
N LEU A 267 -7.24 15.72 -4.74
CA LEU A 267 -5.92 15.74 -5.37
C LEU A 267 -5.90 15.05 -6.74
N LYS A 268 -6.59 13.91 -6.88
CA LYS A 268 -6.71 13.14 -8.13
C LYS A 268 -7.37 13.91 -9.29
N CYS A 269 -8.19 14.91 -8.98
CA CYS A 269 -8.90 15.75 -9.95
C CYS A 269 -8.15 17.06 -10.23
N LEU A 270 -7.03 17.35 -9.57
CA LEU A 270 -6.27 18.56 -9.86
C LEU A 270 -4.96 18.15 -10.51
N LEU A 271 -4.70 18.61 -11.73
CA LEU A 271 -3.49 18.29 -12.49
C LEU A 271 -2.78 19.59 -12.90
N VAL A 272 -1.46 19.54 -13.09
CA VAL A 272 -0.67 20.68 -13.58
C VAL A 272 -0.20 20.34 -14.99
N VAL A 273 -0.46 21.24 -15.93
CA VAL A 273 -0.21 21.03 -17.34
C VAL A 273 0.56 22.21 -17.94
N ASP A 274 1.27 21.93 -19.02
CA ASP A 274 1.84 22.92 -19.92
C ASP A 274 0.89 23.08 -21.12
N LYS A 275 0.14 24.19 -21.12
CA LYS A 275 -0.85 24.49 -22.17
C LYS A 275 -0.19 24.79 -23.52
N GLU A 276 1.06 25.21 -23.58
CA GLU A 276 1.71 25.50 -24.87
C GLU A 276 2.18 24.22 -25.55
N ASN A 277 2.69 23.28 -24.75
CA ASN A 277 3.32 22.07 -25.24
C ASN A 277 2.40 20.83 -25.15
N GLY A 278 1.21 20.95 -24.58
CA GLY A 278 0.30 19.82 -24.39
C GLY A 278 0.89 18.73 -23.48
N VAL A 279 1.68 19.12 -22.47
CA VAL A 279 2.39 18.18 -21.58
C VAL A 279 1.74 18.19 -20.20
N LEU A 280 1.59 17.00 -19.62
CA LEU A 280 1.18 16.85 -18.23
C LEU A 280 2.39 16.69 -17.32
N TYR A 281 2.49 17.53 -16.30
CA TYR A 281 3.60 17.46 -15.35
C TYR A 281 3.42 16.30 -14.37
N GLN A 282 4.44 15.46 -14.24
CA GLN A 282 4.45 14.37 -13.26
C GLN A 282 4.70 14.91 -11.85
N ASP A 283 4.16 14.22 -10.85
CA ASP A 283 4.28 14.60 -9.43
C ASP A 283 5.71 14.79 -8.93
N ALA A 284 6.63 13.96 -9.44
CA ALA A 284 8.05 14.02 -9.08
C ALA A 284 8.80 15.19 -9.74
N THR A 285 8.17 15.92 -10.66
CA THR A 285 8.83 17.04 -11.35
C THR A 285 9.13 18.15 -10.36
N VAL A 286 10.36 18.66 -10.41
CA VAL A 286 10.78 19.81 -9.59
C VAL A 286 9.99 21.03 -10.03
N PHE A 287 9.40 21.74 -9.07
CA PHE A 287 8.70 22.98 -9.31
C PHE A 287 9.72 24.12 -9.46
N GLU A 288 9.65 24.87 -10.56
CA GLU A 288 10.53 25.99 -10.83
C GLU A 288 9.74 27.32 -10.78
N PRO A 289 9.82 28.10 -9.69
CA PRO A 289 9.05 29.34 -9.55
C PRO A 289 9.27 30.35 -10.68
N CYS A 290 10.47 30.36 -11.29
CA CYS A 290 10.79 31.22 -12.42
C CYS A 290 10.07 30.85 -13.72
N LYS A 291 9.52 29.63 -13.83
CA LYS A 291 8.74 29.15 -14.99
C LYS A 291 7.24 29.12 -14.69
N LYS A 292 6.77 29.89 -13.71
CA LYS A 292 5.37 29.85 -13.25
C LYS A 292 4.33 30.01 -14.36
N GLU A 293 4.66 30.80 -15.38
CA GLU A 293 3.78 31.08 -16.52
C GLU A 293 3.48 29.84 -17.37
N ARG A 294 4.31 28.78 -17.27
CA ARG A 294 4.08 27.51 -17.95
C ARG A 294 3.17 26.55 -17.19
N TYR A 295 2.88 26.82 -15.93
CA TYR A 295 2.04 25.94 -15.11
C TYR A 295 0.59 26.42 -15.17
N THR A 296 -0.23 25.70 -15.93
CA THR A 296 -1.67 25.87 -15.95
C THR A 296 -2.33 24.74 -15.17
N LEU A 297 -3.42 25.04 -14.46
CA LEU A 297 -4.14 24.05 -13.67
C LEU A 297 -5.26 23.43 -14.51
N MET A 298 -5.34 22.10 -14.51
CA MET A 298 -6.45 21.36 -15.11
C MET A 298 -7.29 20.73 -14.00
N VAL A 299 -8.51 21.24 -13.82
CA VAL A 299 -9.45 20.76 -12.80
C VAL A 299 -10.42 19.75 -13.41
N GLY A 300 -10.17 18.47 -13.13
CA GLY A 300 -10.95 17.34 -13.60
C GLY A 300 -12.31 17.15 -12.93
N ASN A 301 -13.15 16.33 -13.56
CA ASN A 301 -14.51 16.08 -13.09
C ASN A 301 -14.53 15.18 -11.84
N LYS A 302 -14.91 15.74 -10.69
CA LYS A 302 -15.03 15.01 -9.41
C LYS A 302 -16.12 13.93 -9.39
N ASN A 303 -17.11 14.04 -10.27
CA ASN A 303 -18.27 13.15 -10.34
C ASN A 303 -18.24 12.27 -11.60
N ARG A 304 -17.04 11.95 -12.10
CA ARG A 304 -16.86 11.24 -13.38
C ARG A 304 -17.69 9.97 -13.51
N THR A 305 -17.81 9.18 -12.43
CA THR A 305 -18.58 7.93 -12.41
C THR A 305 -20.05 8.10 -12.07
N GLN A 306 -20.51 9.32 -11.76
CA GLN A 306 -21.89 9.57 -11.33
C GLN A 306 -22.78 9.86 -12.54
N GLY A 307 -23.90 9.15 -12.65
CA GLY A 307 -24.94 9.44 -13.64
C GLY A 307 -24.87 8.66 -14.95
N PHE A 308 -23.88 7.77 -15.13
CA PHE A 308 -23.90 6.85 -16.26
C PHE A 308 -24.95 5.77 -16.07
N LYS A 309 -25.81 5.60 -17.07
CA LYS A 309 -26.60 4.38 -17.20
C LYS A 309 -25.62 3.28 -17.59
N GLU A 310 -25.55 2.22 -16.79
CA GLU A 310 -24.67 1.11 -17.11
C GLU A 310 -25.19 0.41 -18.35
N ASP A 311 -24.40 0.46 -19.42
CA ASP A 311 -24.71 -0.23 -20.66
C ASP A 311 -24.36 -1.72 -20.50
N GLY A 312 -25.35 -2.58 -20.67
CA GLY A 312 -25.16 -4.02 -20.88
C GLY A 312 -24.57 -4.84 -19.72
N ASN A 313 -24.54 -6.16 -19.94
CA ASN A 313 -23.98 -7.13 -18.99
C ASN A 313 -22.60 -7.57 -19.48
N VAL A 314 -21.61 -6.67 -19.39
CA VAL A 314 -20.22 -6.98 -19.72
C VAL A 314 -19.35 -6.90 -18.48
N HIS A 315 -18.41 -7.86 -18.40
CA HIS A 315 -17.60 -8.09 -17.23
C HIS A 315 -16.13 -7.75 -17.43
N THR A 316 -15.66 -7.25 -18.59
CA THR A 316 -14.21 -7.02 -18.82
C THR A 316 -13.95 -5.71 -19.53
N ASP A 317 -13.01 -4.95 -18.97
CA ASP A 317 -12.50 -3.68 -19.48
C ASP A 317 -11.52 -3.90 -20.63
N VAL A 318 -11.76 -3.28 -21.78
CA VAL A 318 -10.93 -3.45 -22.97
C VAL A 318 -9.53 -2.85 -22.83
N ILE A 319 -9.34 -1.88 -21.94
CA ILE A 319 -8.08 -1.18 -21.73
C ILE A 319 -7.26 -1.89 -20.64
N SER A 320 -7.87 -2.16 -19.49
CA SER A 320 -7.18 -2.73 -18.33
C SER A 320 -7.25 -4.26 -18.26
N ASN A 321 -8.09 -4.91 -19.06
CA ASN A 321 -8.43 -6.34 -18.98
C ASN A 321 -8.94 -6.79 -17.60
N LYS A 322 -9.41 -5.85 -16.77
CA LYS A 322 -9.95 -6.14 -15.43
C LYS A 322 -11.45 -6.35 -15.47
N GLN A 323 -11.98 -6.98 -14.41
CA GLN A 323 -13.42 -7.11 -14.28
C GLN A 323 -14.08 -5.76 -13.98
N ILE A 324 -15.15 -5.44 -14.71
CA ILE A 324 -15.91 -4.20 -14.49
C ILE A 324 -17.16 -4.48 -13.67
N SER A 325 -17.23 -3.88 -12.48
CA SER A 325 -18.42 -3.93 -11.64
C SER A 325 -19.30 -2.67 -11.73
N HIS A 326 -18.75 -1.52 -12.13
CA HIS A 326 -19.47 -0.24 -12.16
C HIS A 326 -18.84 0.76 -13.15
N GLY A 327 -19.59 1.80 -13.51
CA GLY A 327 -19.06 2.94 -14.29
C GLY A 327 -18.65 2.56 -15.71
N LYS A 328 -19.38 1.62 -16.32
CA LYS A 328 -19.09 1.06 -17.64
C LYS A 328 -19.62 2.00 -18.71
N CYS A 329 -18.84 2.18 -19.77
CA CYS A 329 -19.30 2.83 -20.98
C CYS A 329 -18.97 1.95 -22.19
N GLN A 330 -19.92 1.85 -23.12
CA GLN A 330 -19.71 1.21 -24.40
C GLN A 330 -19.17 2.24 -25.40
N MET A 331 -18.07 1.88 -26.06
CA MET A 331 -17.50 2.65 -27.17
C MET A 331 -18.20 2.29 -28.50
N CYS A 332 -18.03 3.08 -29.55
CA CYS A 332 -18.66 2.95 -30.86
C CYS A 332 -18.31 1.60 -31.54
N CYS A 333 -17.09 1.11 -31.31
CA CYS A 333 -16.62 -0.21 -31.72
C CYS A 333 -17.30 -1.39 -30.99
N GLY A 334 -18.19 -1.12 -30.03
CA GLY A 334 -18.92 -2.10 -29.24
C GLY A 334 -18.17 -2.65 -28.03
N HIS A 335 -16.89 -2.32 -27.85
CA HIS A 335 -16.12 -2.70 -26.66
C HIS A 335 -16.44 -1.83 -25.44
N PHE A 336 -16.26 -2.41 -24.26
CA PHE A 336 -16.58 -1.77 -22.97
C PHE A 336 -15.32 -1.37 -22.22
N THR A 337 -15.38 -0.24 -21.54
CA THR A 337 -14.33 0.26 -20.64
C THR A 337 -14.97 0.96 -19.44
N VAL A 338 -14.17 1.21 -18.40
CA VAL A 338 -14.55 2.10 -17.30
C VAL A 338 -14.19 3.54 -17.67
N THR A 339 -15.08 4.48 -17.39
CA THR A 339 -14.87 5.93 -17.64
C THR A 339 -13.54 6.45 -17.10
N GLU A 340 -13.17 6.08 -15.86
CA GLU A 340 -11.87 6.48 -15.26
C GLU A 340 -10.68 5.83 -15.97
N THR A 341 -10.80 4.55 -16.34
CA THR A 341 -9.72 3.84 -17.06
C THR A 341 -9.52 4.42 -18.46
N LEU A 342 -10.61 4.78 -19.12
CA LEU A 342 -10.57 5.47 -20.42
C LEU A 342 -9.88 6.83 -20.29
N PHE A 343 -10.25 7.63 -19.29
CA PHE A 343 -9.61 8.94 -19.09
C PHE A 343 -8.11 8.82 -18.81
N ASP A 344 -7.71 7.89 -17.93
CA ASP A 344 -6.29 7.65 -17.66
C ASP A 344 -5.54 7.19 -18.92
N TRP A 345 -6.17 6.37 -19.77
CA TRP A 345 -5.60 5.96 -21.05
C TRP A 345 -5.40 7.14 -22.01
N VAL A 346 -6.40 8.00 -22.16
CA VAL A 346 -6.33 9.20 -23.01
C VAL A 346 -5.18 10.10 -22.56
N LYS A 347 -5.12 10.36 -21.25
CA LYS A 347 -4.10 11.19 -20.58
C LYS A 347 -2.67 10.63 -20.74
N ASP A 348 -2.52 9.32 -20.75
CA ASP A 348 -1.21 8.67 -20.86
C ASP A 348 -0.74 8.49 -22.32
N LYS A 349 -1.67 8.44 -23.29
CA LYS A 349 -1.36 8.09 -24.69
C LYS A 349 -1.26 9.25 -25.66
N LEU A 350 -2.03 10.32 -25.47
CA LEU A 350 -2.01 11.45 -26.41
C LEU A 350 -0.87 12.45 -26.14
N PRO A 351 -0.62 12.90 -24.90
CA PRO A 351 0.41 13.90 -24.65
C PRO A 351 1.80 13.44 -25.11
N GLY A 352 2.38 14.17 -26.08
CA GLY A 352 3.75 13.95 -26.56
C GLY A 352 3.98 12.75 -27.47
N SER A 353 2.94 11.99 -27.85
CA SER A 353 3.08 10.87 -28.80
C SER A 353 3.26 11.34 -30.25
N GLY A 354 2.68 12.50 -30.59
CA GLY A 354 2.50 12.93 -31.97
C GLY A 354 1.38 12.19 -32.70
N ASP A 355 0.66 11.30 -32.00
CA ASP A 355 -0.53 10.63 -32.50
C ASP A 355 -1.73 11.57 -32.36
N VAL A 356 -2.58 11.62 -33.38
CA VAL A 356 -3.80 12.45 -33.40
C VAL A 356 -5.05 11.62 -33.16
N GLU A 357 -4.90 10.30 -33.03
CA GLU A 357 -5.99 9.33 -32.97
C GLU A 357 -5.70 8.32 -31.85
N LEU A 358 -6.74 7.91 -31.14
CA LEU A 358 -6.67 6.80 -30.19
C LEU A 358 -7.39 5.59 -30.76
N GLN A 359 -6.67 4.49 -30.91
CA GLN A 359 -7.24 3.23 -31.35
C GLN A 359 -7.68 2.38 -30.17
N CYS A 360 -8.76 1.62 -30.38
CA CYS A 360 -9.17 0.60 -29.44
C CYS A 360 -8.02 -0.40 -29.22
N PRO A 361 -7.71 -0.83 -27.98
CA PRO A 361 -6.68 -1.85 -27.75
C PRO A 361 -7.01 -3.24 -28.32
N ARG A 362 -8.26 -3.47 -28.70
CA ARG A 362 -8.78 -4.80 -29.10
C ARG A 362 -9.20 -4.89 -30.56
N CYS A 363 -9.62 -3.79 -31.18
CA CYS A 363 -9.89 -3.71 -32.61
C CYS A 363 -9.15 -2.51 -33.22
N SER A 364 -9.06 -2.45 -34.55
CA SER A 364 -8.38 -1.35 -35.24
C SER A 364 -9.23 -0.08 -35.38
N ASP A 365 -10.38 -0.01 -34.70
CA ASP A 365 -11.25 1.16 -34.76
C ASP A 365 -10.64 2.33 -33.99
N VAL A 366 -10.81 3.52 -34.55
CA VAL A 366 -10.40 4.80 -33.94
C VAL A 366 -11.56 5.33 -33.10
N TRP A 367 -11.24 5.81 -31.90
CA TRP A 367 -12.18 6.52 -31.04
C TRP A 367 -12.04 8.02 -31.30
N GLU A 368 -13.14 8.63 -31.75
CA GLU A 368 -13.21 10.05 -32.10
C GLU A 368 -13.15 10.96 -30.86
N GLU A 369 -12.72 12.20 -31.05
CA GLU A 369 -12.58 13.19 -29.97
C GLU A 369 -13.89 13.38 -29.19
N GLU A 370 -15.01 13.58 -29.89
CA GLU A 370 -16.31 13.83 -29.25
C GLU A 370 -16.76 12.63 -28.41
N GLU A 371 -16.51 11.42 -28.92
CA GLU A 371 -16.80 10.20 -28.19
C GLU A 371 -15.95 10.11 -26.91
N LEU A 372 -14.64 10.37 -27.00
CA LEU A 372 -13.76 10.36 -25.83
C LEU A 372 -14.20 11.38 -24.79
N VAL A 373 -14.56 12.59 -25.20
CA VAL A 373 -15.05 13.65 -24.32
C VAL A 373 -16.33 13.23 -23.58
N GLU A 374 -17.30 12.66 -24.31
CA GLU A 374 -18.55 12.18 -23.74
C GLU A 374 -18.33 11.00 -22.80
N LYS A 375 -17.64 9.95 -23.29
CA LYS A 375 -17.46 8.67 -22.58
C LYS A 375 -16.52 8.77 -21.39
N CYS A 376 -15.61 9.75 -21.36
CA CYS A 376 -14.80 10.09 -20.18
C CYS A 376 -15.50 11.03 -19.20
N ASN A 377 -16.66 11.59 -19.56
CA ASN A 377 -17.35 12.63 -18.79
C ASN A 377 -16.39 13.76 -18.38
N MET A 378 -15.68 14.29 -19.38
CA MET A 378 -14.63 15.30 -19.16
C MET A 378 -15.21 16.60 -18.64
N SER A 379 -14.51 17.20 -17.67
CA SER A 379 -14.72 18.59 -17.27
C SER A 379 -14.34 19.56 -18.39
N GLU A 380 -14.71 20.83 -18.24
CA GLU A 380 -14.35 21.86 -19.23
C GLU A 380 -12.83 22.02 -19.37
N ASP A 381 -12.09 22.03 -18.27
CA ASP A 381 -10.63 22.12 -18.28
C ASP A 381 -9.99 20.93 -19.01
N GLU A 382 -10.53 19.72 -18.84
CA GLU A 382 -10.04 18.51 -19.49
C GLU A 382 -10.29 18.51 -21.00
N LYS A 383 -11.45 19.02 -21.45
CA LYS A 383 -11.74 19.20 -22.88
C LYS A 383 -10.77 20.19 -23.51
N LEU A 384 -10.59 21.35 -22.88
CA LEU A 384 -9.66 22.37 -23.35
C LEU A 384 -8.23 21.83 -23.46
N PHE A 385 -7.81 21.00 -22.51
CA PHE A 385 -6.51 20.37 -22.56
C PHE A 385 -6.40 19.30 -23.66
N LEU A 386 -7.42 18.45 -23.84
CA LEU A 386 -7.44 17.46 -24.92
C LEU A 386 -7.26 18.13 -26.29
N ASN A 387 -8.01 19.20 -26.54
CA ASN A 387 -7.96 19.91 -27.83
C ASN A 387 -6.59 20.54 -28.06
N CYS A 388 -5.99 21.11 -27.01
CA CYS A 388 -4.62 21.61 -27.04
C CYS A 388 -3.61 20.50 -27.41
N VAL A 389 -3.72 19.31 -26.79
CA VAL A 389 -2.83 18.17 -27.09
C VAL A 389 -2.97 17.74 -28.55
N LEU A 390 -4.20 17.63 -29.06
CA LEU A 390 -4.47 17.25 -30.45
C LEU A 390 -3.87 18.29 -31.43
N GLU A 391 -4.04 19.58 -31.18
CA GLU A 391 -3.41 20.64 -31.98
C GLU A 391 -1.88 20.56 -32.00
N VAL A 392 -1.25 20.30 -30.85
CA VAL A 392 0.20 20.16 -30.74
C VAL A 392 0.67 18.92 -31.51
N ASN A 393 -0.03 17.80 -31.39
CA ASN A 393 0.28 16.57 -32.10
C ASN A 393 0.14 16.74 -33.61
N GLU A 394 -0.91 17.43 -34.08
CA GLU A 394 -1.06 17.76 -35.50
C GLU A 394 0.09 18.60 -36.04
N LYS A 395 0.48 19.66 -35.32
CA LYS A 395 1.62 20.52 -35.70
C LYS A 395 2.90 19.69 -35.77
N THR A 396 3.12 18.83 -34.80
CA THR A 396 4.28 17.93 -34.75
C THR A 396 4.29 16.94 -35.91
N LYS A 397 3.13 16.37 -36.27
CA LYS A 397 2.97 15.45 -37.40
C LYS A 397 3.28 16.16 -38.73
N LYS A 398 2.79 17.39 -38.91
CA LYS A 398 3.07 18.23 -40.10
C LYS A 398 4.54 18.61 -40.24
N MET A 399 5.27 18.76 -39.14
CA MET A 399 6.72 19.06 -39.18
C MET A 399 7.59 17.84 -39.52
N LYS A 400 7.06 16.62 -39.37
CA LYS A 400 7.79 15.36 -39.64
C LYS A 400 7.58 14.83 -41.07
N GLN A 401 6.56 15.35 -41.77
CA GLN A 401 6.29 15.07 -43.19
C GLN A 401 7.04 16.07 -44.06
#